data_AF-A0A662PL42-F1
#
_entry.id   AF-A0A662PL42-F1
#
_cell.length_a   1.000
_cell.length_b   1.000
_cell.length_c   1.000
_cell.angle_alpha   90.00
_cell.angle_beta   90.00
_cell.angle_gamma   90.00
#
_symmetry.space_group_name_H-M   'P 1'
#
loop_
_entity.id
_entity.type
_entity.pdbx_description
1 polymer ?
#
loop_
_entity_poly.entity_id
_entity_poly.type
_entity_poly.pdbx_seq_one_letter_code
_entity_poly.pdbx_strand_id
1 'polypeptide(L)'
;MLRTHYIGELRQPLGGSVRITGWVERVKEVGRLRFIWIRDKTGMAQVTVSKENKALFEKTADLRLHDFILVTGKLAEKPIARVGVEIIPTEVKVLSKAETPLPIDVTG
;
A
#
# COMPACT_ATOMS: atom_id res chain seq x y z
N MET A 1 -19.09 3.59 0.30
CA MET A 1 -18.00 3.73 1.31
C MET A 1 -16.65 3.46 0.64
N LEU A 2 -15.59 4.23 0.94
CA LEU A 2 -14.27 4.14 0.26
C LEU A 2 -13.35 3.04 0.83
N ARG A 3 -13.42 2.80 2.15
CA ARG A 3 -12.66 1.79 2.89
C ARG A 3 -13.60 0.72 3.44
N THR A 4 -13.09 -0.48 3.66
CA THR A 4 -13.80 -1.57 4.35
C THR A 4 -13.20 -1.86 5.72
N HIS A 5 -11.86 -1.78 5.84
CA HIS A 5 -11.12 -2.08 7.06
C HIS A 5 -10.02 -1.02 7.27
N TYR A 6 -9.75 -0.68 8.52
CA TYR A 6 -8.51 -0.01 8.91
C TYR A 6 -7.35 -1.00 8.88
N ILE A 7 -6.13 -0.49 8.73
CA ILE A 7 -4.93 -1.34 8.67
C ILE A 7 -4.74 -2.14 9.96
N GLY A 8 -4.99 -1.54 11.13
CA GLY A 8 -4.87 -2.20 12.43
C GLY A 8 -5.91 -3.31 12.68
N GLU A 9 -6.94 -3.40 11.84
CA GLU A 9 -7.96 -4.45 11.89
C GLU A 9 -7.56 -5.68 11.06
N LEU A 10 -6.53 -5.57 10.21
CA LEU A 10 -6.11 -6.63 9.31
C LEU A 10 -5.38 -7.74 10.09
N ARG A 11 -6.01 -8.90 10.19
CA ARG A 11 -5.45 -10.11 10.80
C ARG A 11 -5.80 -11.34 9.98
N GLN A 12 -4.88 -12.30 9.87
CA GLN A 12 -5.24 -13.60 9.31
C GLN A 12 -5.96 -14.48 10.35
N PRO A 13 -6.86 -15.37 9.92
CA PRO A 13 -7.40 -15.46 8.57
C PRO A 13 -8.40 -14.32 8.32
N LEU A 14 -8.31 -13.66 7.16
CA LEU A 14 -9.32 -12.70 6.72
C LEU A 14 -9.93 -13.22 5.43
N GLY A 15 -11.23 -13.49 5.44
CA GLY A 15 -11.95 -13.99 4.27
C GLY A 15 -12.14 -12.89 3.22
N GLY A 16 -11.76 -13.17 1.98
CA GLY A 16 -12.10 -12.31 0.83
C GLY A 16 -11.14 -11.15 0.58
N SER A 17 -11.65 -10.15 -0.16
CA SER A 17 -10.90 -8.95 -0.55
C SER A 17 -11.12 -7.83 0.45
N VAL A 18 -10.04 -7.15 0.82
CA VAL A 18 -10.05 -5.94 1.65
C VAL A 18 -9.85 -4.72 0.77
N ARG A 19 -10.38 -3.59 1.25
CA ARG A 19 -10.14 -2.28 0.68
C ARG A 19 -9.73 -1.31 1.78
N ILE A 20 -8.50 -0.83 1.68
CA ILE A 20 -7.88 0.10 2.62
C ILE A 20 -7.54 1.42 1.93
N THR A 21 -7.35 2.47 2.72
CA THR A 21 -6.91 3.78 2.25
C THR A 21 -5.88 4.34 3.23
N GLY A 22 -4.85 5.00 2.72
CA GLY A 22 -3.79 5.54 3.55
C GLY A 22 -2.76 6.31 2.73
N TRP A 23 -1.75 6.82 3.43
CA TRP A 23 -0.65 7.56 2.84
C TRP A 23 0.50 6.62 2.53
N VAL A 24 1.14 6.80 1.38
CA VAL A 24 2.38 6.11 1.04
C VAL A 24 3.48 6.60 1.99
N GLU A 25 4.02 5.69 2.80
CA GLU A 25 5.14 5.95 3.70
C GLU A 25 6.48 5.69 3.00
N ARG A 26 6.50 4.71 2.11
CA ARG A 26 7.73 4.30 1.42
C ARG A 26 7.40 3.51 0.16
N VAL A 27 8.22 3.66 -0.87
CA VAL A 27 8.22 2.79 -2.05
C VAL A 27 9.63 2.21 -2.21
N LYS A 28 9.72 0.91 -2.48
CA LYS A 28 10.99 0.23 -2.77
C LYS A 28 10.79 -0.78 -3.89
N GLU A 29 11.63 -0.73 -4.91
CA GLU A 29 11.69 -1.75 -5.96
C GLU A 29 12.84 -2.71 -5.72
N VAL A 30 12.59 -4.01 -5.91
CA VAL A 30 13.60 -5.07 -5.83
C VAL A 30 13.32 -6.07 -6.96
N GLY A 31 14.13 -6.03 -8.01
CA GLY A 31 13.99 -6.91 -9.17
C GLY A 31 12.64 -6.76 -9.87
N ARG A 32 11.76 -7.76 -9.72
CA ARG A 32 10.43 -7.80 -10.35
C ARG A 32 9.28 -7.43 -9.39
N LEU A 33 9.60 -6.96 -8.19
CA LEU A 33 8.64 -6.59 -7.16
C LEU A 33 8.77 -5.11 -6.80
N ARG A 34 7.62 -4.46 -6.56
CA ARG A 34 7.52 -3.16 -5.91
C ARG A 34 6.79 -3.32 -4.58
N PHE A 35 7.46 -2.89 -3.51
CA PHE A 35 6.91 -2.84 -2.16
C PHE A 35 6.50 -1.41 -1.85
N ILE A 36 5.25 -1.23 -1.43
CA ILE A 36 4.69 0.06 -1.03
C ILE A 36 4.25 -0.09 0.42
N TRP A 37 4.83 0.70 1.32
CA TRP A 37 4.33 0.81 2.67
C TRP A 37 3.25 1.86 2.69
N ILE A 38 2.08 1.49 3.18
CA ILE A 38 0.93 2.37 3.35
C ILE A 38 0.64 2.50 4.84
N ARG A 39 0.43 3.72 5.30
CA ARG A 39 0.11 4.05 6.69
C ARG A 39 -1.28 4.67 6.78
N ASP A 40 -2.02 4.29 7.81
CA ASP A 40 -3.20 5.01 8.28
C ASP A 40 -3.04 5.34 9.78
N LYS A 41 -4.07 5.92 10.40
CA LYS A 41 -4.04 6.28 11.83
C LYS A 41 -3.87 5.10 12.79
N THR A 42 -4.09 3.87 12.31
CA THR A 42 -4.12 2.64 13.12
C THR A 42 -2.88 1.77 12.95
N GLY A 43 -2.12 1.97 11.87
CA GLY A 43 -0.92 1.17 11.63
C GLY A 43 -0.36 1.30 10.22
N MET A 44 0.48 0.34 9.85
CA MET A 44 1.16 0.28 8.57
C MET A 44 1.02 -1.12 7.97
N ALA A 45 0.82 -1.19 6.65
CA ALA A 45 0.78 -2.42 5.88
C ALA A 45 1.77 -2.34 4.71
N GLN A 46 2.24 -3.48 4.25
CA GLN A 46 3.00 -3.59 3.01
C GLN A 46 2.06 -4.01 1.87
N VAL A 47 2.16 -3.36 0.72
CA VAL A 47 1.50 -3.75 -0.51
C VAL A 47 2.57 -4.23 -1.48
N THR A 48 2.45 -5.45 -1.97
CA THR A 48 3.44 -6.07 -2.87
C THR A 48 2.87 -6.17 -4.28
N VAL A 49 3.43 -5.41 -5.21
CA VAL A 49 3.05 -5.41 -6.63
C VAL A 49 4.10 -6.20 -7.43
N SER A 50 3.66 -7.21 -8.17
CA SER A 50 4.51 -7.97 -9.10
C SER A 50 4.49 -7.36 -10.50
N LYS A 51 5.64 -7.33 -11.17
CA LYS A 51 5.78 -6.91 -12.58
C LYS A 51 5.02 -7.81 -13.56
N GLU A 52 4.55 -8.98 -13.12
CA GLU A 52 3.62 -9.82 -13.88
C GLU A 52 2.28 -9.12 -14.10
N ASN A 53 1.81 -8.32 -13.13
CA ASN A 53 0.68 -7.44 -13.31
C ASN A 53 1.16 -6.08 -13.85
N LYS A 54 1.44 -6.03 -15.16
CA LYS A 54 1.97 -4.83 -15.83
C LYS A 54 1.13 -3.58 -15.55
N ALA A 55 -0.20 -3.70 -15.59
CA ALA A 55 -1.09 -2.57 -15.37
C ALA A 55 -0.94 -1.96 -13.96
N LEU A 56 -0.92 -2.78 -12.91
CA LEU A 56 -0.67 -2.27 -11.55
C LEU A 56 0.77 -1.78 -11.38
N PHE A 57 1.73 -2.44 -12.02
CA PHE A 57 3.13 -2.04 -11.96
C PHE A 57 3.37 -0.69 -12.64
N GLU A 58 2.70 -0.38 -13.75
CA GLU A 58 2.78 0.94 -14.37
C GLU A 58 2.03 1.99 -13.54
N LYS A 59 0.81 1.66 -13.08
CA LYS A 59 -0.03 2.57 -12.29
C LYS A 59 0.58 3.00 -10.95
N THR A 60 1.51 2.21 -10.41
CA THR A 60 2.18 2.48 -9.13
C THR A 60 3.62 2.98 -9.29
N ALA A 61 4.09 3.21 -10.52
CA ALA A 61 5.45 3.64 -10.80
C ALA A 61 5.74 5.08 -10.35
N ASP A 62 4.72 5.93 -10.34
CA ASP A 62 4.84 7.36 -10.01
C ASP A 62 4.48 7.69 -8.55
N LEU A 63 4.28 6.67 -7.71
CA LEU A 63 3.90 6.84 -6.31
C LEU A 63 5.03 7.50 -5.53
N ARG A 64 4.68 8.53 -4.76
CA ARG A 64 5.61 9.31 -3.95
C ARG A 64 5.22 9.24 -2.47
N LEU A 65 6.16 9.66 -1.63
CA LEU A 65 5.93 9.85 -0.21
C LEU A 65 4.71 10.76 0.01
N HIS A 66 3.79 10.33 0.90
CA HIS A 66 2.52 10.95 1.22
C HIS A 66 1.44 11.00 0.12
N ASP A 67 1.60 10.33 -1.01
CA ASP A 67 0.47 10.11 -1.91
C ASP A 67 -0.66 9.38 -1.15
N PHE A 68 -1.89 9.88 -1.25
CA PHE A 68 -3.05 9.23 -0.63
C PHE A 68 -3.66 8.25 -1.63
N ILE A 69 -3.63 6.97 -1.28
CA ILE A 69 -4.03 5.87 -2.16
C ILE A 69 -5.12 5.01 -1.54
N LEU A 70 -5.89 4.39 -2.42
CA LEU A 70 -6.80 3.29 -2.12
C LEU A 70 -6.20 2.01 -2.68
N VAL A 71 -6.24 0.94 -1.88
CA VAL A 71 -5.76 -0.38 -2.27
C VAL A 71 -6.86 -1.40 -2.02
N THR A 72 -7.21 -2.14 -3.06
CA THR A 72 -8.09 -3.31 -2.97
C THR A 72 -7.25 -4.56 -3.23
N GLY A 73 -7.38 -5.59 -2.39
CA GLY A 73 -6.58 -6.81 -2.53
C GLY A 73 -6.85 -7.84 -1.45
N LYS A 74 -6.03 -8.89 -1.41
CA LYS A 74 -6.12 -9.95 -0.40
C LYS A 74 -4.91 -9.90 0.52
N LEU A 75 -5.07 -10.33 1.77
CA LEU A 75 -3.93 -10.56 2.65
C LEU A 75 -3.10 -11.72 2.08
N ALA A 76 -1.78 -11.56 2.03
CA ALA A 76 -0.89 -12.63 1.63
C ALA A 76 -0.85 -13.71 2.71
N GLU A 77 -1.05 -14.98 2.35
CA GLU A 77 -1.06 -16.12 3.29
C GLU A 77 0.27 -16.28 4.04
N LYS A 78 1.39 -16.03 3.35
CA LYS A 78 2.75 -16.04 3.91
C LYS A 78 3.37 -14.65 3.77
N PRO A 79 3.14 -13.75 4.73
CA PRO A 79 3.69 -12.40 4.65
C PRO A 79 5.21 -12.44 4.81
N ILE A 80 5.91 -11.78 3.89
CA ILE A 80 7.35 -11.49 3.97
C ILE A 80 7.55 -10.14 4.70
N ALA A 81 6.49 -9.35 4.79
CA ALA A 81 6.47 -8.04 5.43
C ALA A 81 6.90 -8.09 6.91
N ARG A 82 7.94 -7.32 7.25
CA ARG A 82 8.38 -7.10 8.65
C ARG A 82 7.33 -6.39 9.52
N VAL A 83 6.39 -5.70 8.88
CA VAL A 83 5.29 -4.96 9.52
C VAL A 83 4.08 -5.84 9.87
N GLY A 84 4.16 -7.16 9.61
CA GLY A 84 3.15 -8.14 10.00
C GLY A 84 1.97 -8.30 9.05
N VAL A 85 1.63 -7.28 8.25
CA VAL A 85 0.54 -7.33 7.27
C VAL A 85 1.06 -7.07 5.86
N GLU A 86 0.74 -7.97 4.94
CA GLU A 86 1.05 -7.86 3.51
C GLU A 86 -0.22 -8.04 2.68
N ILE A 87 -0.41 -7.17 1.69
CA ILE A 87 -1.56 -7.19 0.77
C ILE A 87 -1.06 -7.39 -0.66
N ILE A 88 -1.65 -8.37 -1.35
CA ILE A 88 -1.50 -8.56 -2.79
C ILE A 88 -2.64 -7.81 -3.48
N PRO A 89 -2.37 -6.69 -4.17
CA PRO A 89 -3.40 -5.82 -4.69
C PRO A 89 -4.01 -6.37 -5.98
N THR A 90 -5.32 -6.24 -6.10
CA THR A 90 -6.06 -6.35 -7.37
C THR A 90 -6.30 -4.97 -7.98
N GLU A 91 -6.32 -3.92 -7.16
CA GLU A 91 -6.48 -2.54 -7.60
C GLU A 91 -5.67 -1.59 -6.70
N VAL A 92 -5.04 -0.59 -7.32
CA VAL A 92 -4.51 0.59 -6.62
C VAL A 92 -5.08 1.82 -7.31
N LYS A 93 -5.57 2.79 -6.55
CA LYS A 93 -6.05 4.08 -7.07
C LYS A 93 -5.40 5.22 -6.29
N VAL A 94 -4.75 6.14 -6.99
CA VAL A 94 -4.28 7.40 -6.41
C VAL A 94 -5.49 8.31 -6.24
N LEU A 95 -5.78 8.69 -5.00
CA LEU A 95 -6.88 9.59 -4.66
C LEU A 95 -6.41 11.03 -4.57
N SER A 96 -5.17 11.25 -4.12
CA SER A 96 -4.52 12.56 -4.08
C SER A 96 -3.00 12.40 -4.16
N LYS A 97 -2.35 13.29 -4.90
CA LYS A 97 -0.88 13.37 -4.98
C LYS A 97 -0.37 14.35 -3.93
N ALA A 98 0.73 14.02 -3.27
CA ALA A 98 1.39 14.96 -2.37
C ALA A 98 2.13 16.05 -3.17
N GLU A 99 2.09 17.28 -2.67
CA GLU A 99 2.94 18.35 -3.17
C GLU A 99 4.40 18.13 -2.73
N THR A 100 5.32 18.52 -3.59
CA THR A 100 6.76 18.40 -3.35
C THR A 100 7.45 19.74 -3.58
N PRO A 101 8.31 20.23 -2.66
CA PRO A 101 8.72 19.59 -1.42
C PRO A 101 7.63 19.60 -0.35
N LEU A 102 7.72 18.69 0.62
CA LEU A 102 6.84 18.72 1.79
C LEU A 102 7.12 19.97 2.63
N PRO A 103 6.12 20.57 3.29
CA PRO A 103 6.32 21.73 4.15
C PRO A 103 7.23 21.48 5.37
N ILE A 104 7.37 20.22 5.78
CA ILE A 104 8.18 19.78 6.92
C ILE A 104 8.92 18.50 6.50
N ASP A 105 10.18 18.37 6.92
CA ASP A 105 10.93 17.12 6.78
C ASP A 105 10.41 16.08 7.79
N VAL A 106 9.84 15.00 7.27
CA VAL A 106 9.29 13.89 8.06
C VAL A 106 10.30 12.76 8.28
N THR A 107 11.51 12.88 7.72
CA THR A 107 12.53 11.83 7.77
C THR A 107 13.50 11.93 8.95
N GLY A 108 13.50 13.08 9.64
CA GLY A 108 14.31 13.33 10.84
C GLY A 108 15.74 13.75 10.53
#